data_AF-A0A1G1AAZ9-F1
#
_entry.id   AF-A0A1G1AAZ9-F1
#
_cell.length_a   1.000
_cell.length_b   1.000
_cell.length_c   1.000
_cell.angle_alpha   90.00
_cell.angle_beta   90.00
_cell.angle_gamma   90.00
#
_symmetry.space_group_name_H-M   'P 1'
#
loop_
_entity.id
_entity.type
_entity.pdbx_description
1 polymer ?
#
loop_
_entity_poly.entity_id
_entity_poly.type
_entity_poly.pdbx_seq_one_letter_code
_entity_poly.pdbx_strand_id
1 'polypeptide(L)'
;MFQSIFLLISFCAVTMVSAQDALVSEAYHKFWNDPAVQKCMAEGIRSNRMAEATLRLNSIKPGTEIAVEQTRHAFLFGGNIFLFGDLKTPEKNKRYEDTYGSLFNAATIAFYWKTLEQERGKPRFAGNSSYEYRRPPTDPVVSFCESRGINMNGHAIIYGMRRWGHPEWMPDDRKAMEPIFERHVKELADRYGARVQRWDVVNESIDQANRGLMPDDYTYKTYAWATKYFPGSVRFGINDCDIHWGPSRRYVEIIRDLIDRGIRIDTVGVQMHIFNPKESQKIADGADILTPAKNLAVLNCLKETGRPIHISEVTISAPDETDAGKAIQATLARNLYRFWFSYPEVMGITWWNVVDGGAAPGEPSFSGLYDKDMNPKPVYGVLDNLINHEWKTSLTLKGETGKPVKFRGFKGHYRATWIDANGTKQNVEFDLSRDGDGVQQ
;
A
#
# COMPACT_ATOMS: atom_id res chain seq x y z
N MET A 1 -12.75 -42.19 29.37
CA MET A 1 -11.38 -42.32 28.85
C MET A 1 -11.49 -42.50 27.33
N PHE A 2 -11.61 -41.40 26.58
CA PHE A 2 -11.66 -41.43 25.11
C PHE A 2 -10.60 -40.44 24.63
N GLN A 3 -9.51 -40.98 24.08
CA GLN A 3 -8.42 -40.22 23.47
C GLN A 3 -8.88 -39.63 22.15
N SER A 4 -8.86 -38.30 22.05
CA SER A 4 -8.98 -37.58 20.78
C SER A 4 -7.68 -37.73 20.00
N ILE A 5 -7.74 -38.42 18.86
CA ILE A 5 -6.66 -38.49 17.88
C ILE A 5 -6.64 -37.16 17.12
N PHE A 6 -5.64 -36.33 17.40
CA PHE A 6 -5.28 -35.21 16.52
C PHE A 6 -4.56 -35.78 15.29
N LEU A 7 -5.23 -35.74 14.14
CA LEU A 7 -4.60 -36.05 12.86
C LEU A 7 -3.69 -34.86 12.47
N LEU A 8 -2.38 -34.99 12.73
CA LEU A 8 -1.39 -34.14 12.08
C LEU A 8 -1.32 -34.55 10.61
N ILE A 9 -1.87 -33.72 9.72
CA ILE A 9 -1.59 -33.82 8.29
C ILE A 9 -0.17 -33.28 8.08
N SER A 10 0.78 -34.20 8.01
CA SER A 10 2.15 -33.91 7.59
C SER A 10 2.14 -33.55 6.10
N PHE A 11 2.34 -32.28 5.77
CA PHE A 11 2.63 -31.84 4.41
C PHE A 11 4.04 -32.35 4.04
N CYS A 12 4.13 -33.53 3.45
CA CYS A 12 5.28 -33.89 2.63
C CYS A 12 5.21 -33.07 1.34
N ALA A 13 5.85 -31.91 1.34
CA ALA A 13 6.04 -31.10 0.15
C ALA A 13 7.05 -31.80 -0.77
N VAL A 14 6.56 -32.58 -1.74
CA VAL A 14 7.31 -32.82 -2.97
C VAL A 14 7.32 -31.49 -3.70
N THR A 15 8.46 -30.79 -3.69
CA THR A 15 8.64 -29.51 -4.36
C THR A 15 8.59 -29.72 -5.88
N MET A 16 7.41 -29.60 -6.48
CA MET A 16 7.35 -29.19 -7.88
C MET A 16 7.87 -27.76 -7.93
N VAL A 17 9.09 -27.59 -8.45
CA VAL A 17 9.61 -26.26 -8.81
C VAL A 17 8.61 -25.66 -9.80
N SER A 18 7.96 -24.56 -9.42
CA SER A 18 7.05 -23.88 -10.34
C SER A 18 7.85 -23.36 -11.54
N ALA A 19 7.24 -23.26 -12.72
CA ALA A 19 7.93 -22.73 -13.91
C ALA A 19 8.54 -21.33 -13.68
N GLN A 20 8.01 -20.57 -12.72
CA GLN A 20 8.53 -19.26 -12.28
C GLN A 20 9.78 -19.36 -11.40
N ASP A 21 9.96 -20.44 -10.65
CA ASP A 21 11.14 -20.64 -9.80
C ASP A 21 12.36 -21.09 -10.62
N ALA A 22 12.18 -21.61 -11.82
CA ALA A 22 13.28 -21.94 -12.74
C ALA A 22 13.95 -20.72 -13.39
N LEU A 23 13.35 -19.53 -13.27
CA LEU A 23 13.78 -18.29 -13.94
C LEU A 23 14.66 -17.38 -13.07
N VAL A 24 14.96 -17.79 -11.85
CA VAL A 24 15.88 -17.11 -10.92
C VAL A 24 16.98 -18.07 -10.50
N SER A 25 18.16 -17.55 -10.15
CA SER A 25 19.32 -18.37 -9.86
C SER A 25 19.21 -19.11 -8.53
N GLU A 26 20.04 -20.15 -8.36
CA GLU A 26 20.22 -20.81 -7.06
C GLU A 26 20.66 -19.83 -5.96
N ALA A 27 21.47 -18.82 -6.31
CA ALA A 27 21.90 -17.79 -5.36
C ALA A 27 20.73 -16.92 -4.90
N TYR A 28 19.81 -16.55 -5.80
CA TYR A 28 18.57 -15.87 -5.41
C TYR A 28 17.70 -16.76 -4.49
N HIS A 29 17.55 -18.04 -4.83
CA HIS A 29 16.83 -19.01 -3.99
C HIS A 29 17.47 -19.19 -2.62
N LYS A 30 18.80 -19.15 -2.50
CA LYS A 30 19.48 -19.22 -1.19
C LYS A 30 19.10 -18.08 -0.27
N PHE A 31 18.84 -16.87 -0.79
CA PHE A 31 18.34 -15.79 0.04
C PHE A 31 16.89 -15.99 0.45
N TRP A 32 16.02 -16.31 -0.51
CA TRP A 32 14.57 -16.23 -0.30
C TRP A 32 13.95 -17.53 0.20
N ASN A 33 14.48 -18.68 -0.18
CA ASN A 33 13.98 -20.00 0.21
C ASN A 33 14.74 -20.58 1.41
N ASP A 34 15.61 -19.78 2.05
CA ASP A 34 16.18 -20.13 3.35
C ASP A 34 15.02 -20.52 4.32
N PRO A 35 15.06 -21.72 4.93
CA PRO A 35 13.98 -22.20 5.78
C PRO A 35 13.67 -21.27 6.95
N ALA A 36 14.65 -20.57 7.51
CA ALA A 36 14.46 -19.61 8.58
C ALA A 36 13.75 -18.35 8.07
N VAL A 37 14.09 -17.87 6.86
CA VAL A 37 13.39 -16.74 6.22
C VAL A 37 11.93 -17.10 5.94
N GLN A 38 11.68 -18.27 5.34
CA GLN A 38 10.32 -18.73 5.05
C GLN A 38 9.48 -18.93 6.32
N LYS A 39 10.07 -19.54 7.35
CA LYS A 39 9.42 -19.72 8.66
C LYS A 39 9.09 -18.36 9.30
N CYS A 40 10.04 -17.43 9.31
CA CYS A 40 9.85 -16.08 9.85
C CYS A 40 8.70 -15.35 9.15
N MET A 41 8.63 -15.41 7.81
CA MET A 41 7.54 -14.80 7.06
C MET A 41 6.19 -15.47 7.38
N ALA A 42 6.12 -16.79 7.44
CA ALA A 42 4.87 -17.51 7.75
C ALA A 42 4.36 -17.21 9.17
N GLU A 43 5.25 -17.22 10.16
CA GLU A 43 4.93 -16.87 11.55
C GLU A 43 4.56 -15.39 11.69
N GLY A 44 5.26 -14.51 10.97
CA GLY A 44 4.98 -13.08 10.91
C GLY A 44 3.60 -12.79 10.32
N ILE A 45 3.23 -13.43 9.20
CA ILE A 45 1.89 -13.29 8.62
C ILE A 45 0.83 -13.77 9.62
N ARG A 46 1.01 -14.94 10.22
CA ARG A 46 0.04 -15.51 11.17
C ARG A 46 -0.14 -14.65 12.42
N SER A 47 0.93 -14.09 12.96
CA SER A 47 0.90 -13.30 14.21
C SER A 47 0.51 -11.84 13.98
N ASN A 48 0.95 -11.23 12.88
CA ASN A 48 0.76 -9.80 12.63
C ASN A 48 -0.50 -9.50 11.83
N ARG A 49 -0.92 -10.41 10.93
CA ARG A 49 -2.01 -10.18 9.97
C ARG A 49 -3.27 -10.94 10.25
N MET A 50 -3.25 -11.92 11.15
CA MET A 50 -4.43 -12.69 11.53
C MET A 50 -4.81 -12.45 12.99
N ALA A 51 -6.08 -12.70 13.31
CA ALA A 51 -6.61 -12.71 14.67
C ALA A 51 -7.66 -13.82 14.84
N GLU A 52 -7.90 -14.25 16.07
CA GLU A 52 -8.98 -15.18 16.42
C GLU A 52 -10.30 -14.43 16.60
N ALA A 53 -11.30 -14.81 15.80
CA ALA A 53 -12.67 -14.34 15.93
C ALA A 53 -13.54 -15.34 16.71
N THR A 54 -14.52 -14.84 17.45
CA THR A 54 -15.55 -15.67 18.12
C THR A 54 -16.96 -15.26 17.68
N LEU A 55 -17.71 -16.22 17.13
CA LEU A 55 -19.12 -16.04 16.77
C LEU A 55 -20.02 -16.78 17.78
N ARG A 56 -21.02 -16.10 18.32
CA ARG A 56 -22.09 -16.69 19.15
C ARG A 56 -23.43 -16.28 18.57
N LEU A 57 -24.23 -17.26 18.15
CA LEU A 57 -25.54 -17.07 17.54
C LEU A 57 -26.62 -17.79 18.37
N ASN A 58 -27.63 -17.07 18.82
CA ASN A 58 -28.66 -17.52 19.76
C ASN A 58 -29.89 -18.16 19.09
N SER A 59 -30.01 -18.10 17.76
CA SER A 59 -31.19 -18.57 17.02
C SER A 59 -30.85 -19.45 15.81
N ILE A 60 -29.94 -20.40 16.00
CA ILE A 60 -29.54 -21.39 14.98
C ILE A 60 -29.80 -22.82 15.46
N LYS A 61 -30.01 -23.76 14.54
CA LYS A 61 -30.11 -25.19 14.87
C LYS A 61 -28.72 -25.80 15.06
N PRO A 62 -28.58 -26.92 15.80
CA PRO A 62 -27.31 -27.64 15.85
C PRO A 62 -26.86 -28.07 14.45
N GLY A 63 -25.60 -27.79 14.11
CA GLY A 63 -25.02 -28.12 12.81
C GLY A 63 -25.33 -27.11 11.70
N THR A 64 -25.99 -25.97 12.00
CA THR A 64 -26.19 -24.88 11.03
C THR A 64 -24.85 -24.45 10.43
N GLU A 65 -24.80 -24.39 9.11
CA GLU A 65 -23.64 -23.85 8.39
C GLU A 65 -23.62 -22.32 8.47
N ILE A 66 -22.45 -21.78 8.82
CA ILE A 66 -22.17 -20.35 8.89
C ILE A 66 -21.08 -20.07 7.86
N ALA A 67 -21.43 -19.41 6.77
CA ALA A 67 -20.47 -18.94 5.78
C ALA A 67 -19.87 -17.62 6.27
N VAL A 68 -18.54 -17.57 6.39
CA VAL A 68 -17.79 -16.39 6.84
C VAL A 68 -16.88 -15.93 5.72
N GLU A 69 -17.09 -14.70 5.27
CA GLU A 69 -16.39 -14.10 4.14
C GLU A 69 -15.75 -12.79 4.57
N GLN A 70 -14.44 -12.65 4.37
CA GLN A 70 -13.76 -11.38 4.51
C GLN A 70 -14.08 -10.51 3.30
N THR A 71 -14.73 -9.38 3.55
CA THR A 71 -15.18 -8.45 2.51
C THR A 71 -14.17 -7.33 2.27
N ARG A 72 -13.36 -6.97 3.28
CA ARG A 72 -12.30 -5.95 3.15
C ARG A 72 -11.09 -6.29 4.01
N HIS A 73 -9.90 -6.06 3.48
CA HIS A 73 -8.64 -6.15 4.19
C HIS A 73 -8.39 -4.94 5.10
N ALA A 74 -7.82 -5.17 6.29
CA ALA A 74 -7.28 -4.08 7.12
C ALA A 74 -5.92 -3.59 6.61
N PHE A 75 -5.10 -4.48 6.04
CA PHE A 75 -3.85 -4.12 5.39
C PHE A 75 -4.12 -3.40 4.06
N LEU A 76 -3.32 -2.40 3.74
CA LEU A 76 -3.55 -1.60 2.54
C LEU A 76 -2.71 -2.11 1.38
N PHE A 77 -3.39 -2.49 0.31
CA PHE A 77 -2.81 -2.78 -0.98
C PHE A 77 -3.25 -1.69 -1.94
N GLY A 78 -2.30 -0.90 -2.42
CA GLY A 78 -2.58 0.28 -3.21
C GLY A 78 -1.81 0.33 -4.52
N GLY A 79 -2.25 1.27 -5.36
CA GLY A 79 -1.52 1.74 -6.51
C GLY A 79 -1.68 3.26 -6.64
N ASN A 80 -0.83 3.91 -7.43
CA ASN A 80 -1.12 5.29 -7.82
C ASN A 80 -2.18 5.35 -8.93
N ILE A 81 -3.10 6.30 -8.78
CA ILE A 81 -4.23 6.47 -9.69
C ILE A 81 -3.98 7.59 -10.71
N PHE A 82 -2.71 7.73 -11.11
CA PHE A 82 -2.21 8.89 -11.86
C PHE A 82 -2.65 8.92 -13.32
N LEU A 83 -3.15 7.82 -13.87
CA LEU A 83 -3.65 7.74 -15.25
C LEU A 83 -5.19 7.67 -15.32
N PHE A 84 -5.88 8.07 -14.25
CA PHE A 84 -7.35 8.09 -14.21
C PHE A 84 -7.94 8.85 -15.41
N GLY A 85 -8.70 8.14 -16.25
CA GLY A 85 -9.33 8.71 -17.44
C GLY A 85 -8.38 9.03 -18.60
N ASP A 86 -7.08 8.72 -18.50
CA ASP A 86 -6.05 9.11 -19.48
C ASP A 86 -5.58 7.95 -20.37
N LEU A 87 -6.29 6.82 -20.37
CA LEU A 87 -6.01 5.71 -21.28
C LEU A 87 -6.76 5.88 -22.61
N LYS A 88 -6.17 5.35 -23.69
CA LYS A 88 -6.58 5.57 -25.08
C LYS A 88 -8.04 5.24 -25.41
N THR A 89 -8.69 4.35 -24.65
CA THR A 89 -10.08 3.94 -24.90
C THR A 89 -10.88 3.84 -23.60
N PRO A 90 -12.21 4.02 -23.64
CA PRO A 90 -13.08 3.84 -22.47
C PRO A 90 -12.92 2.47 -21.81
N GLU A 91 -12.70 1.41 -22.59
CA GLU A 91 -12.51 0.05 -22.08
C GLU A 91 -11.21 -0.07 -21.30
N LYS A 92 -10.14 0.57 -21.76
CA LYS A 92 -8.85 0.61 -21.04
C LYS A 92 -8.99 1.39 -19.74
N ASN A 93 -9.63 2.56 -19.76
CA ASN A 93 -9.92 3.34 -18.55
C ASN A 93 -10.74 2.53 -17.55
N LYS A 94 -11.80 1.86 -18.00
CA LYS A 94 -12.61 1.00 -17.15
C LYS A 94 -11.80 -0.11 -16.49
N ARG A 95 -10.91 -0.80 -17.22
CA ARG A 95 -10.05 -1.84 -16.63
C ARG A 95 -9.10 -1.28 -15.57
N TYR A 96 -8.54 -0.09 -15.82
CA TYR A 96 -7.65 0.59 -14.87
C TYR A 96 -8.38 1.01 -13.60
N GLU A 97 -9.59 1.56 -13.74
CA GLU A 97 -10.48 1.90 -12.64
C GLU A 97 -10.89 0.65 -11.85
N ASP A 98 -11.25 -0.44 -12.54
CA ASP A 98 -11.66 -1.70 -11.92
C ASP A 98 -10.53 -2.33 -11.08
N THR A 99 -9.25 -2.04 -11.34
CA THR A 99 -8.11 -2.43 -10.48
C THR A 99 -8.32 -1.95 -9.04
N TYR A 100 -8.93 -0.77 -8.87
CA TYR A 100 -9.32 -0.21 -7.57
C TYR A 100 -10.67 -0.80 -7.13
N GLY A 101 -10.58 -1.72 -6.17
CA GLY A 101 -11.68 -2.50 -5.62
C GLY A 101 -11.59 -4.00 -5.97
N SER A 102 -10.89 -4.37 -7.05
CA SER A 102 -10.60 -5.77 -7.35
C SER A 102 -9.27 -6.24 -6.76
N LEU A 103 -8.19 -5.50 -7.00
CA LEU A 103 -6.85 -5.80 -6.49
C LEU A 103 -6.46 -4.85 -5.36
N PHE A 104 -6.70 -3.55 -5.55
CA PHE A 104 -6.31 -2.52 -4.60
C PHE A 104 -7.48 -2.00 -3.78
N ASN A 105 -7.31 -1.95 -2.46
CA ASN A 105 -8.24 -1.31 -1.52
C ASN A 105 -7.79 0.12 -1.13
N ALA A 106 -6.67 0.59 -1.67
CA ALA A 106 -6.13 1.92 -1.45
C ALA A 106 -5.66 2.58 -2.76
N ALA A 107 -5.63 3.91 -2.81
CA ALA A 107 -5.14 4.67 -3.94
C ALA A 107 -4.27 5.86 -3.50
N THR A 108 -3.17 6.09 -4.20
CA THR A 108 -2.36 7.32 -4.06
C THR A 108 -2.78 8.34 -5.11
N ILE A 109 -3.22 9.52 -4.65
CA ILE A 109 -3.75 10.61 -5.48
C ILE A 109 -2.68 11.68 -5.67
N ALA A 110 -2.52 12.18 -6.90
CA ALA A 110 -1.47 13.11 -7.27
C ALA A 110 -1.83 14.55 -6.87
N PHE A 111 -1.20 15.06 -5.81
CA PHE A 111 -1.31 16.44 -5.34
C PHE A 111 -0.05 17.28 -5.60
N TYR A 112 0.87 16.79 -6.44
CA TYR A 112 2.12 17.49 -6.79
C TYR A 112 1.88 18.95 -7.19
N TRP A 113 2.29 19.87 -6.32
CA TRP A 113 1.92 21.27 -6.39
C TRP A 113 2.32 21.93 -7.71
N LYS A 114 3.53 21.67 -8.22
CA LYS A 114 4.01 22.16 -9.52
C LYS A 114 3.03 21.95 -10.67
N THR A 115 2.45 20.76 -10.76
CA THR A 115 1.50 20.37 -11.82
C THR A 115 0.05 20.61 -11.46
N LEU A 116 -0.23 20.73 -10.16
CA LEU A 116 -1.56 21.04 -9.65
C LEU A 116 -1.90 22.51 -9.86
N GLU A 117 -0.96 23.42 -9.66
CA GLU A 117 -1.17 24.87 -9.73
C GLU A 117 -0.12 25.53 -10.65
N GLN A 118 -0.19 25.20 -11.95
CA GLN A 118 0.75 25.73 -12.96
C GLN A 118 0.65 27.26 -13.11
N GLU A 119 -0.53 27.82 -12.85
CA GLU A 119 -0.80 29.26 -12.80
C GLU A 119 -1.26 29.64 -11.38
N ARG A 120 -0.68 30.72 -10.83
CA ARG A 120 -0.97 31.17 -9.47
C ARG A 120 -2.47 31.44 -9.27
N GLY A 121 -3.03 30.83 -8.24
CA GLY A 121 -4.45 30.91 -7.87
C GLY A 121 -5.39 30.09 -8.76
N LYS A 122 -4.86 29.19 -9.60
CA LYS A 122 -5.67 28.36 -10.50
C LYS A 122 -5.32 26.87 -10.36
N PRO A 123 -5.57 26.25 -9.20
CA PRO A 123 -5.34 24.83 -9.02
C PRO A 123 -6.29 23.98 -9.90
N ARG A 124 -5.76 22.90 -10.46
CA ARG A 124 -6.44 21.96 -11.36
C ARG A 124 -7.29 20.94 -10.60
N PHE A 125 -8.22 21.40 -9.77
CA PHE A 125 -9.08 20.51 -8.97
C PHE A 125 -10.25 19.94 -9.77
N ALA A 126 -10.92 20.77 -10.56
CA ALA A 126 -12.18 20.42 -11.23
C ALA A 126 -11.96 19.60 -12.52
N GLY A 127 -12.93 18.77 -12.89
CA GLY A 127 -12.82 17.86 -14.04
C GLY A 127 -12.65 18.51 -15.43
N ASN A 128 -12.90 19.81 -15.55
CA ASN A 128 -12.68 20.60 -16.76
C ASN A 128 -11.34 21.37 -16.77
N SER A 129 -10.44 21.06 -15.83
CA SER A 129 -9.11 21.68 -15.77
C SER A 129 -8.25 21.28 -16.98
N SER A 130 -7.20 22.06 -17.26
CA SER A 130 -6.23 21.76 -18.33
C SER A 130 -5.67 20.35 -18.22
N TYR A 131 -5.24 19.77 -19.34
CA TYR A 131 -4.57 18.47 -19.34
C TYR A 131 -3.15 18.56 -18.77
N GLU A 132 -2.75 17.54 -18.01
CA GLU A 132 -1.37 17.32 -17.57
C GLU A 132 -1.16 15.82 -17.41
N TYR A 133 -0.15 15.29 -18.12
CA TYR A 133 0.13 13.86 -18.12
C TYR A 133 0.42 13.35 -16.70
N ARG A 134 -0.16 12.20 -16.34
CA ARG A 134 -0.08 11.59 -15.00
C ARG A 134 -0.65 12.45 -13.85
N ARG A 135 -1.33 13.56 -14.13
CA ARG A 135 -1.86 14.49 -13.11
C ARG A 135 -3.31 14.84 -13.43
N PRO A 136 -4.22 13.85 -13.37
CA PRO A 136 -5.65 14.09 -13.54
C PRO A 136 -6.12 15.12 -12.51
N PRO A 137 -7.16 15.91 -12.82
CA PRO A 137 -7.77 16.77 -11.82
C PRO A 137 -8.21 15.96 -10.61
N THR A 138 -8.02 16.50 -9.40
CA THR A 138 -8.14 15.70 -8.18
C THR A 138 -9.57 15.47 -7.73
N ASP A 139 -10.54 16.34 -8.04
CA ASP A 139 -11.94 16.13 -7.61
C ASP A 139 -12.59 14.89 -8.23
N PRO A 140 -12.50 14.64 -9.56
CA PRO A 140 -13.03 13.40 -10.13
C PRO A 140 -12.39 12.14 -9.53
N VAL A 141 -11.08 12.18 -9.26
CA VAL A 141 -10.34 11.06 -8.68
C VAL A 141 -10.81 10.77 -7.25
N VAL A 142 -10.92 11.79 -6.40
CA VAL A 142 -11.42 11.63 -5.02
C VAL A 142 -12.86 11.11 -5.03
N SER A 143 -13.73 11.66 -5.88
CA SER A 143 -15.12 11.22 -5.99
C SER A 143 -15.23 9.77 -6.47
N PHE A 144 -14.37 9.34 -7.40
CA PHE A 144 -14.29 7.94 -7.82
C PHE A 144 -13.90 7.03 -6.64
N CYS A 145 -12.84 7.37 -5.90
CA CYS A 145 -12.40 6.59 -4.76
C CYS A 145 -13.47 6.51 -3.67
N GLU A 146 -14.17 7.61 -3.36
CA GLU A 146 -15.31 7.63 -2.43
C GLU A 146 -16.43 6.68 -2.89
N SER A 147 -16.81 6.73 -4.17
CA SER A 147 -17.88 5.88 -4.72
C SER A 147 -17.57 4.37 -4.64
N ARG A 148 -16.28 4.03 -4.52
CA ARG A 148 -15.76 2.66 -4.48
C ARG A 148 -15.30 2.25 -3.07
N GLY A 149 -15.40 3.13 -2.08
CA GLY A 149 -14.91 2.88 -0.71
C GLY A 149 -13.39 2.66 -0.65
N ILE A 150 -12.63 3.27 -1.57
CA ILE A 150 -11.17 3.13 -1.67
C ILE A 150 -10.49 4.07 -0.68
N ASN A 151 -9.51 3.56 0.04
CA ASN A 151 -8.79 4.31 1.05
C ASN A 151 -7.73 5.22 0.40
N MET A 152 -7.83 6.53 0.59
CA MET A 152 -7.02 7.49 -0.17
C MET A 152 -5.77 7.95 0.61
N ASN A 153 -4.65 8.07 -0.11
CA ASN A 153 -3.44 8.76 0.32
C ASN A 153 -3.17 9.94 -0.61
N GLY A 154 -3.19 11.17 -0.08
CA GLY A 154 -2.81 12.36 -0.82
C GLY A 154 -1.29 12.50 -0.90
N HIS A 155 -0.73 12.48 -2.11
CA HIS A 155 0.71 12.52 -2.33
C HIS A 155 1.09 13.64 -3.32
N ALA A 156 1.78 14.69 -2.89
CA ALA A 156 2.09 15.08 -1.52
C ALA A 156 1.72 16.56 -1.33
N ILE A 157 1.59 17.03 -0.09
CA ILE A 157 1.29 18.44 0.18
C ILE A 157 2.49 19.30 -0.23
N ILE A 158 3.68 19.04 0.33
CA ILE A 158 4.92 19.69 -0.08
C ILE A 158 5.92 18.61 -0.53
N TYR A 159 6.42 18.75 -1.75
CA TYR A 159 7.57 17.98 -2.20
C TYR A 159 8.84 18.79 -1.95
N GLY A 160 9.70 18.30 -1.07
CA GLY A 160 10.95 18.91 -0.61
C GLY A 160 12.04 19.10 -1.66
N MET A 161 11.73 18.99 -2.96
CA MET A 161 12.63 19.29 -4.06
C MET A 161 12.04 20.39 -4.92
N ARG A 162 12.50 21.64 -4.76
CA ARG A 162 11.90 22.82 -5.45
C ARG A 162 11.76 22.61 -6.96
N ARG A 163 12.78 22.06 -7.60
CA ARG A 163 12.82 21.80 -9.06
C ARG A 163 11.62 20.98 -9.54
N TRP A 164 11.19 20.00 -8.76
CA TRP A 164 10.15 19.04 -9.12
C TRP A 164 8.82 19.34 -8.44
N GLY A 165 8.86 19.93 -7.25
CA GLY A 165 7.72 20.11 -6.36
C GLY A 165 6.97 21.43 -6.52
N HIS A 166 7.65 22.53 -6.90
CA HIS A 166 7.03 23.86 -6.85
C HIS A 166 6.68 24.43 -8.23
N PRO A 167 5.56 25.16 -8.32
CA PRO A 167 5.20 25.88 -9.55
C PRO A 167 6.27 26.88 -10.00
N GLU A 168 6.37 27.10 -11.30
CA GLU A 168 7.35 28.01 -11.90
C GLU A 168 7.19 29.47 -11.46
N TRP A 169 5.97 29.87 -11.06
CA TRP A 169 5.69 31.22 -10.54
C TRP A 169 6.13 31.42 -9.08
N MET A 170 6.63 30.38 -8.40
CA MET A 170 7.05 30.46 -7.00
C MET A 170 8.21 31.45 -6.82
N PRO A 171 8.09 32.46 -5.93
CA PRO A 171 9.09 33.52 -5.80
C PRO A 171 10.45 33.01 -5.32
N ASP A 172 11.51 33.73 -5.69
CA ASP A 172 12.88 33.53 -5.21
C ASP A 172 13.16 34.24 -3.87
N ASP A 173 12.17 34.29 -2.97
CA ASP A 173 12.33 34.87 -1.63
C ASP A 173 11.68 33.98 -0.56
N ARG A 174 12.48 33.53 0.41
CA ARG A 174 12.05 32.57 1.45
C ARG A 174 10.87 33.11 2.27
N LYS A 175 10.89 34.40 2.60
CA LYS A 175 9.86 35.04 3.42
C LYS A 175 8.55 35.17 2.63
N ALA A 176 8.63 35.46 1.33
CA ALA A 176 7.48 35.50 0.44
C ALA A 176 6.89 34.10 0.18
N MET A 177 7.70 33.05 0.18
CA MET A 177 7.24 31.66 0.01
C MET A 177 6.39 31.18 1.20
N GLU A 178 6.75 31.54 2.43
CA GLU A 178 6.09 31.05 3.65
C GLU A 178 4.56 31.22 3.67
N PRO A 179 3.97 32.41 3.46
CA PRO A 179 2.52 32.58 3.41
C PRO A 179 1.87 31.95 2.17
N ILE A 180 2.64 31.59 1.13
CA ILE A 180 2.16 30.84 -0.03
C ILE A 180 2.03 29.36 0.34
N PHE A 181 3.02 28.80 1.03
CA PHE A 181 3.00 27.43 1.53
C PHE A 181 1.84 27.23 2.52
N GLU A 182 1.70 28.10 3.53
CA GLU A 182 0.60 27.98 4.50
C GLU A 182 -0.77 28.00 3.81
N ARG A 183 -0.94 28.88 2.82
CA ARG A 183 -2.18 28.99 2.04
C ARG A 183 -2.46 27.70 1.26
N HIS A 184 -1.45 27.11 0.64
CA HIS A 184 -1.59 25.85 -0.09
C HIS A 184 -2.03 24.71 0.83
N VAL A 185 -1.40 24.59 2.01
CA VAL A 185 -1.81 23.60 3.03
C VAL A 185 -3.27 23.83 3.44
N LYS A 186 -3.65 25.08 3.69
CA LYS A 186 -5.02 25.43 4.06
C LYS A 186 -6.02 25.10 2.96
N GLU A 187 -5.72 25.40 1.70
CA GLU A 187 -6.61 25.14 0.57
C GLU A 187 -6.88 23.65 0.38
N LEU A 188 -5.84 22.81 0.49
CA LEU A 188 -6.00 21.36 0.49
C LEU A 188 -6.81 20.86 1.69
N ALA A 189 -6.58 21.42 2.88
CA ALA A 189 -7.32 21.07 4.09
C ALA A 189 -8.82 21.41 3.97
N ASP A 190 -9.14 22.63 3.53
CA ASP A 190 -10.51 23.10 3.34
C ASP A 190 -11.27 22.23 2.33
N ARG A 191 -10.60 21.80 1.25
CA ARG A 191 -11.22 21.04 0.15
C ARG A 191 -11.32 19.54 0.42
N TYR A 192 -10.29 18.95 1.04
CA TYR A 192 -10.13 17.50 1.11
C TYR A 192 -9.98 16.94 2.53
N GLY A 193 -9.90 17.77 3.56
CA GLY A 193 -9.64 17.31 4.94
C GLY A 193 -10.70 16.34 5.49
N ALA A 194 -11.94 16.43 5.03
CA ALA A 194 -13.01 15.48 5.39
C ALA A 194 -13.10 14.27 4.45
N ARG A 195 -12.39 14.29 3.32
CA ARG A 195 -12.54 13.36 2.20
C ARG A 195 -11.37 12.40 2.05
N VAL A 196 -10.14 12.87 2.27
CA VAL A 196 -8.90 12.09 2.13
C VAL A 196 -8.33 11.76 3.50
N GLN A 197 -8.15 10.46 3.77
CA GLN A 197 -7.87 9.94 5.11
C GLN A 197 -6.40 10.07 5.53
N ARG A 198 -5.46 10.02 4.56
CA ARG A 198 -4.01 10.08 4.81
C ARG A 198 -3.32 11.02 3.84
N TRP A 199 -2.25 11.65 4.29
CA TRP A 199 -1.45 12.55 3.46
C TRP A 199 0.03 12.38 3.70
N ASP A 200 0.80 12.30 2.62
CA ASP A 200 2.23 12.61 2.68
C ASP A 200 2.36 14.13 2.79
N VAL A 201 2.52 14.61 4.03
CA VAL A 201 2.60 16.05 4.33
C VAL A 201 3.89 16.62 3.75
N VAL A 202 4.98 15.89 3.85
CA VAL A 202 6.24 16.22 3.19
C VAL A 202 6.80 14.98 2.50
N ASN A 203 7.06 15.12 1.20
CA ASN A 203 7.83 14.16 0.41
C ASN A 203 9.29 14.62 0.32
N GLU A 204 10.26 13.70 0.41
CA GLU A 204 11.70 13.94 0.22
C GLU A 204 12.26 15.10 1.08
N SER A 205 12.25 14.91 2.40
CA SER A 205 12.78 15.82 3.42
C SER A 205 14.28 15.67 3.72
N ILE A 206 14.90 14.55 3.35
CA ILE A 206 16.26 14.18 3.75
C ILE A 206 17.31 15.08 3.09
N ASP A 207 17.21 15.29 1.78
CA ASP A 207 18.22 16.00 1.00
C ASP A 207 18.07 17.52 1.08
N GLN A 208 18.49 18.04 2.24
CA GLN A 208 18.45 19.48 2.51
C GLN A 208 19.51 20.28 1.75
N ALA A 209 20.50 19.64 1.14
CA ALA A 209 21.56 20.30 0.39
C ALA A 209 21.12 20.64 -1.03
N ASN A 210 20.39 19.72 -1.69
CA ASN A 210 19.99 19.87 -3.10
C ASN A 210 18.53 20.29 -3.29
N ARG A 211 17.73 20.44 -2.22
CA ARG A 211 16.31 20.84 -2.28
C ARG A 211 16.00 22.16 -2.97
N GLY A 212 16.99 23.04 -3.14
CA GLY A 212 16.79 24.40 -3.63
C GLY A 212 16.21 25.35 -2.57
N LEU A 213 15.69 26.51 -3.02
CA LEU A 213 15.14 27.53 -2.12
C LEU A 213 13.84 27.04 -1.47
N MET A 214 13.76 27.16 -0.15
CA MET A 214 12.59 26.78 0.66
C MET A 214 12.39 27.81 1.77
N PRO A 215 11.17 27.95 2.34
CA PRO A 215 11.01 28.56 3.65
C PRO A 215 11.94 27.90 4.68
N ASP A 216 12.41 28.67 5.64
CA ASP A 216 13.21 28.11 6.73
C ASP A 216 12.35 27.16 7.56
N ASP A 217 12.91 25.99 7.88
CA ASP A 217 12.22 24.95 8.65
C ASP A 217 10.88 24.52 8.05
N TYR A 218 10.80 24.52 6.71
CA TYR A 218 9.56 24.22 5.97
C TYR A 218 8.92 22.89 6.39
N THR A 219 9.71 21.87 6.74
CA THR A 219 9.18 20.56 7.13
C THR A 219 8.33 20.70 8.39
N TYR A 220 8.88 21.24 9.48
CA TYR A 220 8.12 21.49 10.71
C TYR A 220 6.92 22.41 10.47
N LYS A 221 7.11 23.52 9.76
CA LYS A 221 6.05 24.49 9.49
C LYS A 221 4.89 23.89 8.69
N THR A 222 5.19 23.05 7.69
CA THR A 222 4.16 22.36 6.88
C THR A 222 3.28 21.47 7.77
N TYR A 223 3.90 20.73 8.69
CA TYR A 223 3.15 19.95 9.68
C TYR A 223 2.37 20.81 10.67
N ALA A 224 2.95 21.90 11.16
CA ALA A 224 2.25 22.82 12.06
C ALA A 224 1.00 23.42 11.39
N TRP A 225 1.10 23.81 10.11
CA TRP A 225 -0.05 24.26 9.32
C TRP A 225 -1.03 23.12 9.04
N ALA A 226 -0.55 21.91 8.74
CA ALA A 226 -1.42 20.76 8.53
C ALA A 226 -2.24 20.46 9.79
N THR A 227 -1.61 20.41 10.98
CA THR A 227 -2.30 20.27 12.28
C THR A 227 -3.28 21.40 12.55
N LYS A 228 -2.97 22.63 12.13
CA LYS A 228 -3.85 23.80 12.30
C LYS A 228 -5.12 23.72 11.45
N TYR A 229 -5.04 23.20 10.22
CA TYR A 229 -6.13 23.30 9.24
C TYR A 229 -6.86 21.98 8.94
N PHE A 230 -6.18 20.84 8.95
CA PHE A 230 -6.83 19.56 8.68
C PHE A 230 -7.60 19.05 9.91
N PRO A 231 -8.70 18.30 9.72
CA PRO A 231 -9.38 17.62 10.82
C PRO A 231 -8.45 16.65 11.55
N GLY A 232 -8.62 16.53 12.87
CA GLY A 232 -7.82 15.61 13.70
C GLY A 232 -7.94 14.13 13.31
N SER A 233 -8.97 13.75 12.54
CA SER A 233 -9.14 12.40 11.99
C SER A 233 -8.19 12.06 10.84
N VAL A 234 -7.63 13.06 10.16
CA VAL A 234 -6.66 12.87 9.07
C VAL A 234 -5.33 12.41 9.65
N ARG A 235 -4.73 11.39 9.02
CA ARG A 235 -3.41 10.90 9.41
C ARG A 235 -2.31 11.54 8.57
N PHE A 236 -1.25 11.98 9.23
CA PHE A 236 -0.11 12.62 8.58
C PHE A 236 1.07 11.66 8.43
N GLY A 237 1.51 11.50 7.19
CA GLY A 237 2.69 10.75 6.81
C GLY A 237 3.83 11.67 6.36
N ILE A 238 5.05 11.18 6.53
CA ILE A 238 6.24 11.66 5.84
C ILE A 238 6.67 10.58 4.86
N ASN A 239 7.16 10.95 3.67
CA ASN A 239 7.57 9.98 2.66
C ASN A 239 8.95 10.31 2.11
N ASP A 240 9.88 9.37 2.18
CA ASP A 240 11.27 9.55 1.77
C ASP A 240 12.02 8.21 1.83
N CYS A 241 13.29 8.24 1.41
CA CYS A 241 14.25 7.15 1.34
C CYS A 241 13.79 5.97 0.49
N ASP A 242 14.74 5.14 0.08
CA ASP A 242 14.47 3.97 -0.74
C ASP A 242 15.06 2.73 -0.07
N ILE A 243 14.26 1.66 0.04
CA ILE A 243 14.74 0.37 0.56
C ILE A 243 15.99 -0.10 -0.20
N HIS A 244 16.04 0.14 -1.51
CA HIS A 244 17.16 -0.19 -2.39
C HIS A 244 18.48 0.48 -1.96
N TRP A 245 18.42 1.68 -1.38
CA TRP A 245 19.61 2.41 -0.93
C TRP A 245 20.10 1.98 0.46
N GLY A 246 19.30 1.18 1.18
CA GLY A 246 19.62 0.71 2.51
C GLY A 246 19.17 1.65 3.65
N PRO A 247 19.59 1.37 4.90
CA PRO A 247 19.06 2.08 6.06
C PRO A 247 19.45 3.57 6.09
N SER A 248 18.48 4.45 6.30
CA SER A 248 18.72 5.90 6.43
C SER A 248 18.55 6.38 7.86
N ARG A 249 19.65 6.49 8.61
CA ARG A 249 19.62 7.00 9.99
C ARG A 249 19.13 8.45 10.05
N ARG A 250 19.55 9.26 9.08
CA ARG A 250 19.14 10.68 8.95
C ARG A 250 17.62 10.83 8.86
N TYR A 251 16.94 9.91 8.17
CA TYR A 251 15.49 9.97 8.06
C TYR A 251 14.80 9.78 9.42
N VAL A 252 15.26 8.78 10.18
CA VAL A 252 14.77 8.50 11.54
C VAL A 252 15.00 9.71 12.46
N GLU A 253 16.16 10.38 12.35
CA GLU A 253 16.50 11.55 13.14
C GLU A 253 15.62 12.76 12.82
N ILE A 254 15.33 13.02 11.54
CA ILE A 254 14.37 14.07 11.14
C ILE A 254 12.99 13.79 11.72
N ILE A 255 12.53 12.55 11.65
CA ILE A 255 11.21 12.16 12.17
C ILE A 255 11.15 12.33 13.70
N ARG A 256 12.18 11.88 14.41
CA ARG A 256 12.25 12.03 15.87
C ARG A 256 12.32 13.49 16.29
N ASP A 257 13.12 14.32 15.61
CA ASP A 257 13.16 15.77 15.86
C ASP A 257 11.78 16.41 15.73
N LEU A 258 11.04 16.10 14.65
CA LEU A 258 9.68 16.61 14.46
C LEU A 258 8.76 16.17 15.61
N ILE A 259 8.80 14.88 15.99
CA ILE A 259 7.99 14.33 17.09
C ILE A 259 8.34 15.01 18.42
N ASP A 260 9.62 15.17 18.73
CA ASP A 260 10.12 15.81 19.96
C ASP A 260 9.71 17.28 20.03
N ARG A 261 9.57 17.94 18.88
CA ARG A 261 9.07 19.31 18.72
C ARG A 261 7.54 19.40 18.71
N GLY A 262 6.84 18.31 19.04
CA GLY A 262 5.38 18.26 19.20
C GLY A 262 4.59 18.04 17.91
N ILE A 263 5.24 17.69 16.80
CA ILE A 263 4.55 17.36 15.55
C ILE A 263 3.98 15.94 15.61
N ARG A 264 2.71 15.81 15.21
CA ARG A 264 2.08 14.52 14.96
C ARG A 264 2.53 13.97 13.60
N ILE A 265 3.25 12.85 13.64
CA ILE A 265 3.50 11.97 12.49
C ILE A 265 2.85 10.64 12.81
N ASP A 266 1.90 10.21 11.98
CA ASP A 266 1.11 8.99 12.15
C ASP A 266 1.70 7.81 11.37
N THR A 267 2.38 8.06 10.25
CA THR A 267 2.98 7.03 9.38
C THR A 267 4.31 7.46 8.79
N VAL A 268 5.19 6.50 8.52
CA VAL A 268 6.47 6.71 7.83
C VAL A 268 6.45 5.96 6.51
N GLY A 269 6.42 6.69 5.40
CA GLY A 269 6.55 6.18 4.05
C GLY A 269 8.01 5.90 3.72
N VAL A 270 8.25 4.79 3.03
CA VAL A 270 9.52 4.42 2.43
C VAL A 270 9.29 3.93 1.00
N GLN A 271 10.03 4.52 0.06
CA GLN A 271 9.95 4.18 -1.36
C GLN A 271 10.68 2.86 -1.63
N MET A 272 10.46 2.29 -2.82
CA MET A 272 11.24 1.14 -3.28
C MET A 272 11.28 1.12 -4.80
N HIS A 273 12.38 1.59 -5.39
CA HIS A 273 12.51 1.69 -6.83
C HIS A 273 13.63 0.83 -7.40
N ILE A 274 13.26 -0.14 -8.22
CA ILE A 274 14.13 -0.78 -9.20
C ILE A 274 13.83 -0.16 -10.56
N PHE A 275 14.41 1.01 -10.82
CA PHE A 275 14.22 1.70 -12.09
C PHE A 275 15.01 1.08 -13.25
N ASN A 276 16.10 0.37 -12.95
CA ASN A 276 16.97 -0.21 -13.96
C ASN A 276 16.56 -1.67 -14.28
N PRO A 277 16.13 -1.96 -15.51
CA PRO A 277 15.80 -3.31 -15.98
C PRO A 277 16.92 -4.33 -15.73
N LYS A 278 18.16 -3.92 -16.03
CA LYS A 278 19.35 -4.77 -15.86
C LYS A 278 19.60 -5.13 -14.40
N GLU A 279 19.17 -4.28 -13.48
CA GLU A 279 19.28 -4.56 -12.05
C GLU A 279 18.27 -5.60 -11.59
N SER A 280 17.07 -5.60 -12.16
CA SER A 280 16.10 -6.67 -11.92
C SER A 280 16.66 -8.03 -12.35
N GLN A 281 17.38 -8.09 -13.47
CA GLN A 281 18.09 -9.29 -13.88
C GLN A 281 19.20 -9.67 -12.87
N LYS A 282 20.03 -8.72 -12.45
CA LYS A 282 21.09 -8.99 -11.47
C LYS A 282 20.53 -9.53 -10.15
N ILE A 283 19.40 -8.99 -9.68
CA ILE A 283 18.72 -9.49 -8.49
C ILE A 283 18.26 -10.92 -8.73
N ALA A 284 17.61 -11.21 -9.86
CA ALA A 284 17.20 -12.56 -10.24
C ALA A 284 18.38 -13.54 -10.35
N ASP A 285 19.56 -13.04 -10.73
CA ASP A 285 20.81 -13.80 -10.79
C ASP A 285 21.46 -13.99 -9.41
N GLY A 286 20.90 -13.39 -8.35
CA GLY A 286 21.34 -13.54 -6.96
C GLY A 286 22.29 -12.45 -6.48
N ALA A 287 22.24 -11.25 -7.07
CA ALA A 287 22.94 -10.10 -6.52
C ALA A 287 22.36 -9.71 -5.15
N ASP A 288 23.24 -9.42 -4.20
CA ASP A 288 22.85 -8.93 -2.88
C ASP A 288 22.42 -7.46 -2.97
N ILE A 289 21.19 -7.19 -3.45
CA ILE A 289 20.66 -5.81 -3.65
C ILE A 289 19.34 -5.61 -2.91
N LEU A 290 18.48 -6.63 -2.84
CA LEU A 290 17.20 -6.58 -2.10
C LEU A 290 16.94 -7.89 -1.36
N THR A 291 17.98 -8.45 -0.75
CA THR A 291 17.86 -9.68 0.04
C THR A 291 16.96 -9.48 1.26
N PRO A 292 16.41 -10.54 1.87
CA PRO A 292 15.67 -10.44 3.13
C PRO A 292 16.44 -9.69 4.22
N ALA A 293 17.75 -9.92 4.32
CA ALA A 293 18.61 -9.24 5.28
C ALA A 293 18.68 -7.71 5.05
N LYS A 294 18.80 -7.27 3.79
CA LYS A 294 18.81 -5.83 3.45
C LYS A 294 17.46 -5.18 3.71
N ASN A 295 16.36 -5.80 3.29
CA ASN A 295 15.02 -5.32 3.61
C ASN A 295 14.82 -5.22 5.13
N LEU A 296 15.23 -6.25 5.89
CA LEU A 296 15.13 -6.26 7.35
C LEU A 296 15.92 -5.12 7.99
N ALA A 297 17.12 -4.82 7.49
CA ALA A 297 17.93 -3.73 8.02
C ALA A 297 17.26 -2.36 7.84
N VAL A 298 16.64 -2.10 6.68
CA VAL A 298 15.89 -0.86 6.45
C VAL A 298 14.67 -0.79 7.37
N LEU A 299 13.85 -1.83 7.41
CA LEU A 299 12.64 -1.85 8.23
C LEU A 299 12.95 -1.73 9.73
N ASN A 300 14.01 -2.37 10.22
CA ASN A 300 14.45 -2.24 11.61
C ASN A 300 14.94 -0.82 11.94
N CYS A 301 15.63 -0.18 11.00
CA CYS A 301 16.02 1.23 11.16
C CYS A 301 14.78 2.12 11.26
N LEU A 302 13.80 1.95 10.36
CA LEU A 302 12.57 2.76 10.36
C LEU A 302 11.67 2.47 11.57
N LYS A 303 11.66 1.24 12.08
CA LYS A 303 10.95 0.84 13.31
C LYS A 303 11.35 1.70 14.51
N GLU A 304 12.56 2.23 14.54
CA GLU A 304 13.03 3.14 15.59
C GLU A 304 12.24 4.46 15.67
N THR A 305 11.49 4.83 14.63
CA THR A 305 10.57 5.97 14.68
C THR A 305 9.36 5.72 15.59
N GLY A 306 9.07 4.45 15.90
CA GLY A 306 7.89 4.06 16.68
C GLY A 306 6.58 4.35 15.94
N ARG A 307 6.59 4.31 14.60
CA ARG A 307 5.42 4.55 13.74
C ARG A 307 5.21 3.40 12.75
N PRO A 308 3.95 3.15 12.32
CA PRO A 308 3.67 2.28 11.19
C PRO A 308 4.42 2.70 9.92
N ILE A 309 4.87 1.72 9.15
CA ILE A 309 5.64 1.89 7.91
C ILE A 309 4.73 1.65 6.71
N HIS A 310 4.74 2.53 5.73
CA HIS A 310 4.08 2.34 4.43
C HIS A 310 5.14 2.15 3.35
N ILE A 311 5.14 1.00 2.67
CA ILE A 311 5.97 0.81 1.47
C ILE A 311 5.27 1.56 0.33
N SER A 312 5.66 2.79 0.08
CA SER A 312 4.82 3.81 -0.55
C SER A 312 4.92 3.86 -2.07
N GLU A 313 6.04 3.43 -2.64
CA GLU A 313 6.31 3.60 -4.07
C GLU A 313 7.07 2.40 -4.65
N VAL A 314 6.41 1.23 -4.71
CA VAL A 314 7.00 0.00 -5.24
C VAL A 314 7.08 0.07 -6.77
N THR A 315 8.30 0.14 -7.29
CA THR A 315 8.62 -0.03 -8.71
C THR A 315 9.53 -1.23 -8.90
N ILE A 316 9.05 -2.25 -9.60
CA ILE A 316 9.86 -3.41 -10.00
C ILE A 316 9.77 -3.48 -11.52
N SER A 317 10.81 -3.06 -12.23
CA SER A 317 10.89 -3.27 -13.68
C SER A 317 11.01 -4.76 -14.01
N ALA A 318 10.39 -5.23 -15.08
CA ALA A 318 10.84 -6.48 -15.70
C ALA A 318 12.28 -6.33 -16.23
N PRO A 319 13.10 -7.37 -16.34
CA PRO A 319 14.38 -7.30 -17.05
C PRO A 319 14.26 -6.89 -18.51
N ASP A 320 13.20 -7.37 -19.17
CA ASP A 320 12.84 -7.10 -20.56
C ASP A 320 11.34 -7.43 -20.79
N GLU A 321 10.87 -7.30 -22.02
CA GLU A 321 9.47 -7.57 -22.40
C GLU A 321 9.18 -9.05 -22.72
N THR A 322 10.15 -9.95 -22.59
CA THR A 322 9.93 -11.39 -22.82
C THR A 322 9.07 -11.99 -21.72
N ASP A 323 8.48 -13.15 -21.99
CA ASP A 323 7.70 -13.86 -20.96
C ASP A 323 8.57 -14.25 -19.75
N ALA A 324 9.85 -14.56 -19.98
CA ALA A 324 10.81 -14.81 -18.91
C ALA A 324 11.07 -13.56 -18.06
N GLY A 325 11.31 -12.40 -18.69
CA GLY A 325 11.49 -11.13 -17.99
C GLY A 325 10.26 -10.73 -17.16
N LYS A 326 9.07 -10.83 -17.75
CA LYS A 326 7.81 -10.59 -17.03
C LYS A 326 7.59 -11.56 -15.86
N ALA A 327 8.01 -12.81 -16.00
CA ALA A 327 7.93 -13.79 -14.93
C ALA A 327 8.97 -13.52 -13.82
N ILE A 328 10.16 -13.02 -14.13
CA ILE A 328 11.13 -12.54 -13.13
C ILE A 328 10.52 -11.39 -12.32
N GLN A 329 9.91 -10.39 -12.96
CA GLN A 329 9.20 -9.29 -12.28
C GLN A 329 8.19 -9.84 -11.25
N ALA A 330 7.42 -10.85 -11.65
CA ALA A 330 6.42 -11.49 -10.80
C ALA A 330 7.04 -12.24 -9.61
N THR A 331 8.14 -12.97 -9.82
CA THR A 331 8.88 -13.67 -8.75
C THR A 331 9.48 -12.70 -7.73
N LEU A 332 10.07 -11.59 -8.19
CA LEU A 332 10.60 -10.54 -7.30
C LEU A 332 9.48 -9.91 -6.47
N ALA A 333 8.39 -9.51 -7.14
CA ALA A 333 7.22 -8.92 -6.48
C ALA A 333 6.61 -9.86 -5.44
N ARG A 334 6.45 -11.15 -5.76
CA ARG A 334 5.93 -12.18 -4.84
C ARG A 334 6.71 -12.17 -3.52
N ASN A 335 8.02 -12.30 -3.60
CA ASN A 335 8.88 -12.46 -2.43
C ASN A 335 8.93 -11.19 -1.58
N LEU A 336 9.04 -10.02 -2.23
CA LEU A 336 9.02 -8.73 -1.54
C LEU A 336 7.67 -8.46 -0.86
N TYR A 337 6.55 -8.69 -1.55
CA TYR A 337 5.21 -8.52 -0.96
C TYR A 337 5.00 -9.44 0.25
N ARG A 338 5.39 -10.72 0.17
CA ARG A 338 5.32 -11.64 1.33
C ARG A 338 6.15 -11.13 2.50
N PHE A 339 7.36 -10.65 2.23
CA PHE A 339 8.25 -10.15 3.26
C PHE A 339 7.65 -8.93 3.97
N TRP A 340 7.24 -7.91 3.22
CA TRP A 340 6.64 -6.70 3.79
C TRP A 340 5.30 -7.00 4.47
N PHE A 341 4.46 -7.87 3.89
CA PHE A 341 3.22 -8.29 4.51
C PHE A 341 3.44 -9.07 5.81
N SER A 342 4.57 -9.75 5.99
CA SER A 342 4.89 -10.43 7.25
C SER A 342 5.38 -9.50 8.37
N TYR A 343 5.93 -8.32 8.04
CA TYR A 343 6.65 -7.47 9.00
C TYR A 343 5.71 -6.60 9.85
N PRO A 344 5.77 -6.63 11.20
CA PRO A 344 4.70 -6.13 12.07
C PRO A 344 4.30 -4.68 11.80
N GLU A 345 5.28 -3.78 11.68
CA GLU A 345 5.08 -2.34 11.55
C GLU A 345 4.63 -1.92 10.14
N VAL A 346 4.79 -2.77 9.11
CA VAL A 346 4.30 -2.44 7.78
C VAL A 346 2.78 -2.47 7.80
N MET A 347 2.16 -1.35 7.40
CA MET A 347 0.70 -1.19 7.37
C MET A 347 0.12 -1.27 5.95
N GLY A 348 0.95 -1.16 4.92
CA GLY A 348 0.51 -1.18 3.54
C GLY A 348 1.64 -1.13 2.52
N ILE A 349 1.28 -1.45 1.28
CA ILE A 349 2.17 -1.49 0.12
C ILE A 349 1.45 -0.82 -1.06
N THR A 350 2.10 0.14 -1.70
CA THR A 350 1.59 0.84 -2.90
C THR A 350 2.48 0.57 -4.10
N TRP A 351 1.88 0.06 -5.18
CA TRP A 351 2.54 -0.12 -6.47
C TRP A 351 2.57 1.19 -7.27
N TRP A 352 3.74 1.58 -7.78
CA TRP A 352 3.94 2.93 -8.30
C TRP A 352 3.59 3.12 -9.78
N ASN A 353 3.57 2.09 -10.62
CA ASN A 353 3.13 2.25 -12.01
C ASN A 353 2.21 1.10 -12.38
N VAL A 354 0.91 1.37 -12.50
CA VAL A 354 -0.08 0.29 -12.74
C VAL A 354 0.02 -0.24 -14.18
N VAL A 355 0.43 0.59 -15.14
CA VAL A 355 0.44 0.26 -16.58
C VAL A 355 1.82 0.54 -17.18
N ASP A 356 2.32 -0.38 -18.01
CA ASP A 356 3.54 -0.18 -18.79
C ASP A 356 3.41 1.04 -19.72
N GLY A 357 4.51 1.79 -19.88
CA GLY A 357 4.55 3.07 -20.60
C GLY A 357 3.83 4.21 -19.89
N GLY A 358 3.27 3.95 -18.71
CA GLY A 358 2.57 4.93 -17.90
C GLY A 358 3.45 5.72 -16.95
N ALA A 359 4.74 5.39 -16.82
CA ALA A 359 5.68 5.93 -15.84
C ALA A 359 6.07 7.39 -16.11
N ALA A 360 6.73 8.05 -15.14
CA ALA A 360 7.22 9.41 -15.37
C ALA A 360 8.30 9.42 -16.48
N PRO A 361 8.49 10.54 -17.22
CA PRO A 361 9.54 10.62 -18.22
C PRO A 361 10.92 10.28 -17.63
N GLY A 362 11.60 9.27 -18.18
CA GLY A 362 12.90 8.79 -17.71
C GLY A 362 12.85 7.55 -16.80
N GLU A 363 11.67 7.15 -16.33
CA GLU A 363 11.45 5.90 -15.59
C GLU A 363 11.27 4.69 -16.54
N PRO A 364 11.43 3.44 -16.05
CA PRO A 364 11.29 2.24 -16.88
C PRO A 364 9.87 2.07 -17.42
N SER A 365 9.77 1.76 -18.71
CA SER A 365 8.51 1.54 -19.41
C SER A 365 7.81 0.21 -19.07
N PHE A 366 8.50 -0.77 -18.47
CA PHE A 366 7.96 -2.11 -18.21
C PHE A 366 7.90 -2.46 -16.71
N SER A 367 7.42 -1.52 -15.89
CA SER A 367 7.20 -1.68 -14.44
C SER A 367 5.71 -1.81 -14.04
N GLY A 368 4.82 -1.84 -15.02
CA GLY A 368 3.38 -2.04 -14.92
C GLY A 368 2.95 -3.38 -14.35
N LEU A 369 1.75 -3.42 -13.77
CA LEU A 369 0.97 -4.64 -13.56
C LEU A 369 0.29 -5.12 -14.84
N TYR A 370 -0.04 -4.17 -15.71
CA TYR A 370 -0.54 -4.41 -17.06
C TYR A 370 0.48 -3.96 -18.10
N ASP A 371 0.41 -4.55 -19.30
CA ASP A 371 1.07 -3.99 -20.46
C ASP A 371 0.36 -2.70 -20.94
N LYS A 372 0.92 -2.04 -21.97
CA LYS A 372 0.36 -0.81 -22.59
C LYS A 372 -1.07 -0.99 -23.15
N ASP A 373 -1.50 -2.23 -23.33
CA ASP A 373 -2.80 -2.60 -23.88
C ASP A 373 -3.80 -3.04 -22.80
N MET A 374 -3.46 -2.87 -21.51
CA MET A 374 -4.26 -3.29 -20.36
C MET A 374 -4.50 -4.80 -20.31
N ASN A 375 -3.56 -5.59 -20.85
CA ASN A 375 -3.52 -7.03 -20.60
C ASN A 375 -2.73 -7.29 -19.31
N PRO A 376 -3.22 -8.15 -18.40
CA PRO A 376 -2.54 -8.44 -17.15
C PRO A 376 -1.20 -9.13 -17.41
N LYS A 377 -0.14 -8.64 -16.78
CA LYS A 377 1.17 -9.31 -16.74
C LYS A 377 1.16 -10.40 -15.66
N PRO A 378 2.10 -11.36 -15.68
CA PRO A 378 2.24 -12.38 -14.63
C PRO A 378 2.27 -11.81 -13.19
N VAL A 379 2.85 -10.62 -13.00
CA VAL A 379 2.87 -9.94 -11.69
C VAL A 379 1.47 -9.61 -11.17
N TYR A 380 0.51 -9.24 -12.04
CA TYR A 380 -0.88 -9.05 -11.63
C TYR A 380 -1.47 -10.34 -11.05
N GLY A 381 -1.28 -11.46 -11.76
CA GLY A 381 -1.78 -12.77 -11.31
C GLY A 381 -1.18 -13.21 -9.99
N VAL A 382 0.12 -12.95 -9.77
CA VAL A 382 0.78 -13.20 -8.49
C VAL A 382 0.18 -12.37 -7.37
N LEU A 383 -0.02 -11.06 -7.58
CA LEU A 383 -0.58 -10.18 -6.56
C LEU A 383 -2.04 -10.51 -6.27
N ASP A 384 -2.84 -10.84 -7.29
CA ASP A 384 -4.22 -11.32 -7.10
C ASP A 384 -4.25 -12.60 -6.27
N ASN A 385 -3.42 -13.59 -6.63
CA ASN A 385 -3.31 -14.84 -5.87
C ASN A 385 -2.95 -14.59 -4.40
N LEU A 386 -1.98 -13.72 -4.12
CA LEU A 386 -1.62 -13.38 -2.75
C LEU A 386 -2.78 -12.67 -2.02
N ILE A 387 -3.33 -11.59 -2.60
CA ILE A 387 -4.25 -10.69 -1.89
C ILE A 387 -5.66 -11.27 -1.76
N ASN A 388 -6.17 -11.87 -2.84
CA ASN A 388 -7.56 -12.30 -2.95
C ASN A 388 -7.80 -13.79 -2.68
N HIS A 389 -6.75 -14.62 -2.70
CA HIS A 389 -6.90 -16.06 -2.51
C HIS A 389 -6.10 -16.57 -1.30
N GLU A 390 -4.82 -16.25 -1.19
CA GLU A 390 -3.98 -16.72 -0.07
C GLU A 390 -4.23 -15.92 1.22
N TRP A 391 -4.31 -14.59 1.10
CA TRP A 391 -4.45 -13.69 2.25
C TRP A 391 -5.89 -13.30 2.54
N LYS A 392 -6.88 -14.02 2.01
CA LYS A 392 -8.29 -13.69 2.21
C LYS A 392 -9.00 -14.82 2.91
N THR A 393 -9.76 -14.50 3.96
CA THR A 393 -10.54 -15.52 4.68
C THR A 393 -11.88 -15.78 4.00
N SER A 394 -12.11 -17.03 3.61
CA SER A 394 -13.41 -17.55 3.22
C SER A 394 -13.54 -18.98 3.74
N LEU A 395 -14.56 -19.25 4.56
CA LEU A 395 -14.72 -20.54 5.21
C LEU A 395 -16.19 -20.81 5.59
N THR A 396 -16.53 -22.09 5.74
CA THR A 396 -17.82 -22.54 6.27
C THR A 396 -17.59 -23.23 7.60
N LEU A 397 -18.25 -22.73 8.65
CA LEU A 397 -18.21 -23.31 9.99
C LEU A 397 -19.53 -24.01 10.31
N LYS A 398 -19.51 -24.90 11.31
CA LYS A 398 -20.73 -25.47 11.89
C LYS A 398 -20.97 -24.85 13.26
N GLY A 399 -22.14 -24.26 13.45
CA GLY A 399 -22.57 -23.66 14.70
C GLY A 399 -23.67 -24.46 15.40
N GLU A 400 -23.83 -24.18 16.69
CA GLU A 400 -24.95 -24.64 17.51
C GLU A 400 -25.41 -23.49 18.41
N THR A 401 -26.68 -23.50 18.80
CA THR A 401 -27.31 -22.42 19.59
C THR A 401 -26.48 -22.04 20.82
N GLY A 402 -26.12 -20.76 20.94
CA GLY A 402 -25.42 -20.20 22.11
C GLY A 402 -23.98 -20.67 22.32
N LYS A 403 -23.48 -21.63 21.52
CA LYS A 403 -22.11 -22.12 21.61
C LYS A 403 -21.16 -21.24 20.78
N PRO A 404 -19.97 -20.92 21.29
CA PRO A 404 -18.99 -20.15 20.53
C PRO A 404 -18.41 -20.99 19.40
N VAL A 405 -18.37 -20.40 18.21
CA VAL A 405 -17.60 -20.91 17.07
C VAL A 405 -16.40 -20.00 16.88
N LYS A 406 -15.21 -20.57 16.87
CA LYS A 406 -13.95 -19.82 16.74
C LYS A 406 -13.29 -20.11 15.41
N PHE A 407 -12.69 -19.09 14.82
CA PHE A 407 -11.82 -19.24 13.65
C PHE A 407 -10.69 -18.22 13.71
N ARG A 408 -9.58 -18.50 13.04
CA ARG A 408 -8.49 -17.52 12.84
C ARG A 408 -8.56 -17.00 11.41
N GLY A 409 -8.72 -15.70 11.25
CA GLY A 409 -8.86 -15.03 9.96
C GLY A 409 -7.93 -13.83 9.81
N PHE A 410 -7.74 -13.35 8.59
CA PHE A 410 -6.98 -12.13 8.32
C PHE A 410 -7.72 -10.89 8.83
N LYS A 411 -6.99 -9.95 9.43
CA LYS A 411 -7.58 -8.74 9.99
C LYS A 411 -8.30 -7.94 8.91
N GLY A 412 -9.52 -7.50 9.20
CA GLY A 412 -10.37 -6.86 8.21
C GLY A 412 -11.85 -6.87 8.57
N HIS A 413 -12.66 -6.51 7.59
CA HIS A 413 -14.11 -6.51 7.69
C HIS A 413 -14.67 -7.83 7.16
N TYR A 414 -15.69 -8.34 7.84
CA TYR A 414 -16.29 -9.64 7.59
C TYR A 414 -17.80 -9.55 7.45
N ARG A 415 -18.34 -10.49 6.68
CA ARG A 415 -19.75 -10.84 6.67
C ARG A 415 -19.90 -12.31 7.04
N ALA A 416 -20.72 -12.61 8.04
CA ALA A 416 -21.17 -13.97 8.32
C ALA A 416 -22.63 -14.13 7.88
N THR A 417 -22.95 -15.25 7.23
CA THR A 417 -24.31 -15.55 6.78
C THR A 417 -24.72 -16.98 7.18
N TRP A 418 -25.97 -17.16 7.55
CA TRP A 418 -26.51 -18.46 7.98
C TRP A 418 -28.03 -18.54 7.74
N ILE A 419 -28.60 -19.73 7.92
CA ILE A 419 -30.05 -19.95 7.97
C ILE A 419 -30.48 -20.12 9.43
N ASP A 420 -31.41 -19.30 9.91
CA ASP A 420 -31.91 -19.36 11.28
C ASP A 420 -32.86 -20.55 11.52
N ALA A 421 -33.32 -20.70 12.77
CA ALA A 421 -34.21 -21.79 13.15
C ALA A 421 -35.55 -21.82 12.35
N ASN A 422 -35.98 -20.67 11.83
CA ASN A 422 -37.20 -20.49 11.06
C ASN A 422 -36.99 -20.69 9.55
N GLY A 423 -35.76 -20.98 9.11
CA GLY A 423 -35.44 -21.14 7.69
C GLY A 423 -35.14 -19.83 6.97
N THR A 424 -34.98 -18.71 7.67
CA THR A 424 -34.70 -17.40 7.07
C THR A 424 -33.20 -17.16 6.98
N LYS A 425 -32.74 -16.58 5.85
CA LYS A 425 -31.33 -16.18 5.68
C LYS A 425 -31.03 -14.95 6.52
N GLN A 426 -30.03 -15.05 7.36
CA GLN A 426 -29.53 -13.97 8.21
C GLN A 426 -28.11 -13.59 7.80
N ASN A 427 -27.71 -12.37 8.13
CA ASN A 427 -26.33 -11.93 8.02
C ASN A 427 -25.96 -10.95 9.14
N VAL A 428 -24.67 -10.88 9.42
CA VAL A 428 -24.07 -9.90 10.33
C VAL A 428 -22.72 -9.48 9.78
N GLU A 429 -22.39 -8.21 9.93
CA GLU A 429 -21.09 -7.66 9.58
C GLU A 429 -20.32 -7.28 10.85
N PHE A 430 -19.00 -7.49 10.83
CA PHE A 430 -18.13 -7.19 11.97
C PHE A 430 -16.69 -6.94 11.52
N ASP A 431 -15.92 -6.25 12.34
CA ASP A 431 -14.48 -6.06 12.15
C ASP A 431 -13.69 -7.05 13.02
N LEU A 432 -12.66 -7.64 12.45
CA LEU A 432 -11.67 -8.47 13.12
C LEU A 432 -10.33 -7.72 13.16
N SER A 433 -10.01 -7.13 14.30
CA SER A 433 -8.80 -6.32 14.50
C SER A 433 -7.82 -6.96 15.48
N ARG A 434 -8.35 -7.67 16.49
CA ARG A 434 -7.61 -8.32 17.57
C ARG A 434 -8.28 -9.63 18.00
N ASP A 435 -7.53 -10.46 18.71
CA ASP A 435 -8.05 -11.71 19.26
C ASP A 435 -9.24 -11.46 20.18
N GLY A 436 -10.33 -12.21 19.97
CA GLY A 436 -11.57 -12.11 20.75
C GLY A 436 -12.65 -11.23 20.11
N ASP A 437 -12.35 -10.49 19.03
CA ASP A 437 -13.37 -9.80 18.24
C ASP A 437 -14.37 -10.80 17.62
N GLY A 438 -15.51 -10.33 17.12
CA GLY A 438 -16.51 -11.16 16.48
C GLY A 438 -17.94 -10.71 16.78
N VAL A 439 -18.85 -11.67 16.88
CA VAL A 439 -20.30 -11.41 16.99
C VAL A 439 -20.87 -12.13 18.19
N GLN A 440 -21.72 -11.42 18.94
CA GLN A 440 -22.60 -11.99 19.94
C GLN A 440 -24.02 -11.54 19.62
N GLN A 441 -24.88 -12.46 19.18
CA GLN A 441 -26.25 -12.18 18.79
C GLN A 441 -27.19 -13.29 19.22
#